data_AF-A0AAD9UIE8-F1
#
_entry.id   AF-A0AAD9UIE8-F1
#
_cell.length_a   1.000
_cell.length_b   1.000
_cell.length_c   1.000
_cell.angle_alpha   90.00
_cell.angle_beta   90.00
_cell.angle_gamma   90.00
#
_symmetry.space_group_name_H-M   'P 1'
#
loop_
_entity.id
_entity.type
_entity.pdbx_description
1 polymer ?
#
loop_
_entity_poly.entity_id
_entity_poly.type
_entity_poly.pdbx_seq_one_letter_code
_entity_poly.pdbx_strand_id
1 'polypeptide(L)'
;SEDNVKIRRNPDLPVPEVNKERTEDIRKRTYYVKGFPLDVSLDALMEFFEKFGKVDQIQMRKDMKRNFKGSIFIVFNSKEDGEKFLNTEPVEYSGTELKKETR
;
A
#
# COMPACT_ATOMS: atom_id res chain seq x y z
N SER A 1 20.80 -22.05 3.86
CA SER A 1 21.55 -22.66 4.97
C SER A 1 21.02 -24.07 5.09
N GLU A 2 21.89 -25.09 5.17
CA GLU A 2 21.47 -26.49 5.23
C GLU A 2 20.55 -26.81 6.41
N ASP A 3 20.56 -25.97 7.45
CA ASP A 3 19.50 -25.87 8.44
C ASP A 3 18.43 -24.88 7.96
N ASN A 4 17.24 -25.35 7.60
CA ASN A 4 16.04 -24.55 7.23
C ASN A 4 15.53 -23.61 8.35
N VAL A 5 16.38 -23.27 9.32
CA VAL A 5 16.12 -22.46 10.50
C VAL A 5 16.34 -20.97 10.20
N LYS A 6 17.11 -20.64 9.15
CA LYS A 6 17.48 -19.25 8.83
C LYS A 6 17.12 -18.89 7.39
N ILE A 7 16.24 -17.92 7.26
CA ILE A 7 15.92 -17.23 6.01
C ILE A 7 16.71 -15.92 5.92
N ARG A 8 17.35 -15.69 4.78
CA ARG A 8 18.02 -14.42 4.44
C ARG A 8 17.56 -13.96 3.06
N ARG A 9 17.56 -12.65 2.79
CA ARG A 9 17.35 -12.13 1.44
C ARG A 9 18.44 -12.65 0.50
N ASN A 10 18.10 -12.82 -0.77
CA ASN A 10 19.04 -13.27 -1.79
C ASN A 10 20.20 -12.26 -1.92
N PRO A 11 21.47 -12.65 -1.65
CA PRO A 11 22.61 -11.73 -1.76
C PRO A 11 22.85 -11.23 -3.19
N ASP A 12 22.42 -11.97 -4.21
CA ASP A 12 22.55 -11.56 -5.63
C ASP A 12 21.57 -10.44 -6.03
N LEU A 13 20.58 -10.15 -5.18
CA LEU A 13 19.62 -9.07 -5.38
C LEU A 13 19.84 -8.01 -4.29
N PRO A 14 20.84 -7.12 -4.46
CA PRO A 14 21.11 -6.07 -3.50
C PRO A 14 19.91 -5.15 -3.35
N VAL A 15 19.80 -4.52 -2.18
CA VAL A 15 18.81 -3.46 -2.02
C VAL A 15 19.10 -2.36 -3.04
N PRO A 16 18.10 -1.96 -3.82
CA PRO A 16 18.31 -0.93 -4.82
C PRO A 16 18.65 0.41 -4.16
N GLU A 17 19.47 1.20 -4.86
CA GLU A 17 19.93 2.48 -4.34
C GLU A 17 18.77 3.47 -4.13
N VAL A 18 18.85 4.20 -3.01
CA VAL A 18 17.88 5.26 -2.68
C VAL A 18 18.26 6.52 -3.47
N ASN A 19 17.93 6.55 -4.75
CA ASN A 19 18.12 7.72 -5.61
C ASN A 19 16.85 8.60 -5.66
N LYS A 20 17.00 9.83 -6.16
CA LYS A 20 15.89 10.79 -6.29
C LYS A 20 14.81 10.26 -7.25
N GLU A 21 15.22 9.71 -8.39
CA GLU A 21 14.29 9.20 -9.42
C GLU A 21 13.38 8.09 -8.90
N ARG A 22 13.93 7.10 -8.19
CA ARG A 22 13.15 6.02 -7.57
C ARG A 22 12.20 6.55 -6.51
N THR A 23 12.63 7.54 -5.73
CA THR A 23 11.76 8.16 -4.73
C THR A 23 10.58 8.88 -5.38
N GLU A 24 10.83 9.60 -6.48
CA GLU A 24 9.77 10.26 -7.26
C GLU A 24 8.84 9.25 -7.94
N ASP A 25 9.40 8.16 -8.47
CA ASP A 25 8.63 7.08 -9.07
C ASP A 25 7.72 6.38 -8.04
N ILE A 26 8.24 6.05 -6.84
CA ILE A 26 7.43 5.53 -5.73
C ILE A 26 6.33 6.52 -5.36
N ARG A 27 6.63 7.83 -5.29
CA ARG A 27 5.61 8.86 -5.02
C ARG A 27 4.52 8.89 -6.08
N LYS A 28 4.87 8.81 -7.37
CA LYS A 28 3.90 8.76 -8.48
C LYS A 28 3.01 7.52 -8.44
N ARG A 29 3.49 6.42 -7.86
CA ARG A 29 2.72 5.19 -7.62
C ARG A 29 2.09 5.14 -6.23
N THR A 30 2.22 6.19 -5.43
CA THR A 30 1.64 6.30 -4.09
C THR A 30 0.29 7.00 -4.16
N TYR A 31 -0.72 6.38 -3.58
CA TYR A 31 -2.07 6.92 -3.49
C TYR A 31 -2.50 7.01 -2.03
N TYR A 32 -3.29 8.01 -1.75
CA TYR A 32 -3.93 8.22 -0.47
C TYR A 32 -5.35 7.68 -0.51
N VAL A 33 -5.71 6.89 0.50
CA VAL A 33 -7.06 6.34 0.62
C VAL A 33 -7.58 6.59 2.03
N LYS A 34 -8.77 7.17 2.14
CA LYS A 34 -9.44 7.50 3.41
C LYS A 34 -10.88 6.98 3.40
N GLY A 35 -11.36 6.53 4.55
CA GLY A 35 -12.73 6.01 4.71
C GLY A 35 -12.78 4.63 5.34
N PHE A 36 -11.65 4.11 5.81
CA PHE A 36 -11.61 2.82 6.49
C PHE A 36 -12.06 2.94 7.96
N PRO A 37 -12.72 1.91 8.50
CA PRO A 37 -13.05 1.85 9.92
C PRO A 37 -11.76 1.80 10.75
N LEU A 38 -11.86 2.30 11.99
CA LEU A 38 -10.72 2.36 12.91
C LEU A 38 -10.20 0.97 13.33
N ASP A 39 -11.06 -0.04 13.19
CA ASP A 39 -10.81 -1.44 13.57
C ASP A 39 -10.26 -2.29 12.41
N VAL A 40 -9.98 -1.70 11.24
CA VAL A 40 -9.50 -2.46 10.08
C VAL A 40 -8.10 -3.05 10.33
N SER A 41 -7.91 -4.31 9.95
CA SER A 41 -6.62 -4.99 9.98
C SER A 41 -5.84 -4.77 8.68
N LEU A 42 -4.51 -4.92 8.73
CA LEU A 42 -3.68 -4.86 7.52
C LEU A 42 -4.00 -6.01 6.54
N ASP A 43 -4.37 -7.17 7.08
CA ASP A 43 -4.77 -8.35 6.31
C ASP A 43 -6.01 -8.05 5.44
N ALA A 44 -7.06 -7.48 6.05
CA ALA A 44 -8.28 -7.10 5.35
C ALA A 44 -8.04 -6.01 4.29
N LEU A 45 -7.07 -5.12 4.50
CA LEU A 45 -6.65 -4.18 3.47
C LEU A 45 -5.93 -4.89 2.32
N MET A 46 -5.00 -5.81 2.61
CA MET A 46 -4.31 -6.58 1.57
C MET A 46 -5.29 -7.34 0.69
N GLU A 47 -6.22 -8.10 1.29
CA GLU A 47 -7.26 -8.83 0.56
C GLU A 47 -8.14 -7.91 -0.29
N PHE A 48 -8.45 -6.72 0.21
CA PHE A 48 -9.25 -5.75 -0.50
C PHE A 48 -8.51 -5.19 -1.73
N PHE A 49 -7.24 -4.83 -1.56
CA PHE A 49 -6.45 -4.24 -2.65
C PHE A 49 -5.98 -5.26 -3.69
N GLU A 50 -5.88 -6.54 -3.32
CA GLU A 50 -5.53 -7.63 -4.23
C GLU A 50 -6.50 -7.73 -5.43
N LYS A 51 -7.76 -7.32 -5.25
CA LYS A 51 -8.78 -7.24 -6.31
C LYS A 51 -8.49 -6.16 -7.36
N PHE A 52 -7.79 -5.09 -6.97
CA PHE A 52 -7.49 -3.95 -7.83
C PHE A 52 -6.13 -4.08 -8.50
N GLY A 53 -5.19 -4.78 -7.86
CA GLY A 53 -3.88 -5.07 -8.43
C GLY A 53 -2.83 -5.37 -7.38
N LYS A 54 -1.61 -5.62 -7.84
CA LYS A 54 -0.50 -5.95 -6.96
C LYS A 54 -0.01 -4.71 -6.21
N VAL A 55 -0.04 -4.80 -4.89
CA VAL A 55 0.42 -3.75 -3.99
C VAL A 55 1.87 -4.02 -3.58
N ASP A 56 2.71 -3.01 -3.66
CA ASP A 56 4.10 -3.07 -3.18
C ASP A 56 4.19 -2.77 -1.69
N GLN A 57 3.48 -1.72 -1.23
CA GLN A 57 3.51 -1.29 0.16
C GLN A 57 2.18 -0.70 0.62
N ILE A 58 1.73 -1.09 1.81
CA ILE A 58 0.61 -0.46 2.51
C ILE A 58 1.15 0.22 3.77
N GLN A 59 0.91 1.53 3.90
CA GLN A 59 1.27 2.32 5.05
C GLN A 59 0.01 2.86 5.73
N MET A 60 -0.38 2.23 6.83
CA MET A 60 -1.48 2.72 7.67
C MET A 60 -1.08 4.00 8.41
N ARG A 61 -1.89 5.06 8.30
CA ARG A 61 -1.66 6.29 9.06
C ARG A 61 -2.16 6.10 10.49
N LYS A 62 -1.23 6.22 11.43
CA LYS A 62 -1.50 6.13 12.86
C LYS A 62 -1.30 7.49 13.53
N ASP A 63 -2.04 7.73 14.59
CA ASP A 63 -1.89 8.91 15.43
C ASP A 63 -0.74 8.76 16.44
N MET A 64 -0.44 9.78 17.25
CA MET A 64 0.59 9.69 18.31
C MET A 64 0.29 8.56 19.30
N LYS A 65 -1.00 8.27 19.54
CA LYS A 65 -1.45 7.14 20.35
C LYS A 65 -1.37 5.78 19.65
N ARG A 66 -0.75 5.70 18.46
CA ARG A 66 -0.68 4.52 17.58
C ARG A 66 -2.02 3.99 17.08
N ASN A 67 -3.11 4.71 17.33
CA ASN A 67 -4.43 4.38 16.83
C ASN A 67 -4.53 4.67 15.33
N PHE A 68 -5.20 3.79 14.59
CA PHE A 68 -5.44 3.99 13.17
C PHE A 68 -6.34 5.20 12.93
N LYS A 69 -6.02 6.04 11.93
CA LYS A 69 -6.79 7.27 11.63
C LYS A 69 -7.86 7.06 10.54
N GLY A 70 -8.12 5.83 10.11
CA GLY A 70 -9.05 5.56 9.00
C GLY A 70 -8.51 5.95 7.61
N SER A 71 -7.19 6.11 7.49
CA SER A 71 -6.53 6.49 6.24
C SER A 71 -5.19 5.79 6.06
N ILE A 72 -4.85 5.52 4.80
CA ILE A 72 -3.64 4.79 4.42
C ILE A 72 -2.96 5.47 3.22
N PHE A 73 -1.67 5.19 3.07
CA PHE A 73 -0.97 5.34 1.80
C PHE A 73 -0.72 3.97 1.21
N ILE A 74 -1.04 3.81 -0.07
CA ILE A 74 -0.83 2.58 -0.80
C ILE A 74 0.12 2.85 -1.96
N VAL A 75 1.13 1.99 -2.12
CA VAL A 75 2.05 2.01 -3.25
C VAL A 75 1.72 0.82 -4.12
N PHE A 76 1.24 1.07 -5.34
CA PHE A 76 1.02 0.01 -6.32
C PHE A 76 2.33 -0.37 -7.00
N ASN A 77 2.43 -1.64 -7.40
CA ASN A 77 3.59 -2.11 -8.15
C ASN A 77 3.69 -1.40 -9.51
N SER A 78 2.54 -1.20 -10.18
CA SER A 78 2.44 -0.53 -11.48
C SER A 78 1.66 0.77 -11.37
N LYS A 79 2.08 1.81 -12.10
CA LYS A 79 1.35 3.08 -12.19
C LYS A 79 -0.05 2.89 -12.78
N GLU A 80 -0.17 1.99 -13.76
CA GLU A 80 -1.44 1.68 -14.42
C GLU A 80 -2.47 1.10 -13.45
N ASP A 81 -2.07 0.21 -12.53
CA ASP A 81 -2.98 -0.37 -11.52
C ASP A 81 -3.47 0.70 -10.55
N GLY A 82 -2.58 1.62 -10.14
CA GLY A 82 -2.94 2.74 -9.30
C GLY A 82 -3.85 3.77 -9.98
N GLU A 83 -3.60 4.07 -11.26
CA GLU A 83 -4.47 4.95 -12.06
C GLU A 83 -5.83 4.30 -12.32
N LYS A 84 -5.88 2.99 -12.57
CA LYS A 84 -7.14 2.24 -12.66
C LYS A 84 -7.89 2.34 -11.34
N PHE A 85 -7.23 2.06 -10.21
CA PHE A 85 -7.85 2.16 -8.89
C PHE A 85 -8.44 3.56 -8.61
N LEU A 86 -7.75 4.63 -9.04
CA LEU A 86 -8.22 6.00 -8.92
C LEU A 86 -9.46 6.26 -9.78
N ASN A 87 -9.46 5.78 -11.03
CA ASN A 87 -10.55 5.99 -12.01
C ASN A 87 -11.72 5.02 -11.89
N THR A 88 -11.54 3.87 -11.22
CA THR A 88 -12.64 2.95 -10.90
C THR A 88 -13.70 3.69 -10.08
N GLU A 89 -14.96 3.26 -10.24
CA GLU A 89 -16.15 3.72 -9.53
C GLU A 89 -15.94 3.92 -8.00
N PRO A 90 -16.84 4.66 -7.32
CA PRO A 90 -16.78 4.81 -5.87
C PRO A 90 -16.60 3.45 -5.21
N VAL A 91 -15.43 3.27 -4.60
CA VAL A 91 -15.12 2.02 -3.93
C VAL A 91 -15.61 2.17 -2.51
N GLU A 92 -16.55 1.32 -2.12
CA GLU A 92 -17.05 1.28 -0.76
C GLU A 92 -16.33 0.19 0.04
N TYR A 93 -16.02 0.51 1.29
CA TYR A 93 -15.49 -0.44 2.25
C TYR A 93 -16.40 -0.46 3.47
N SER A 94 -17.00 -1.62 3.76
CA SER A 94 -17.89 -1.80 4.92
C SER A 94 -19.03 -0.77 5.00
N GLY A 95 -19.60 -0.39 3.84
CA GLY A 95 -20.69 0.59 3.73
C GLY A 95 -20.26 2.07 3.84
N THR A 96 -18.95 2.35 3.75
CA THR A 96 -18.41 3.72 3.69
C THR A 96 -17.69 3.93 2.38
N GLU A 97 -18.01 5.03 1.69
CA GLU A 97 -17.32 5.42 0.46
C GLU A 97 -15.86 5.84 0.75
N LEU A 98 -14.93 5.25 0.00
CA LEU A 98 -13.51 5.57 0.11
C LEU A 98 -13.15 6.79 -0.74
N LYS A 99 -12.52 7.77 -0.10
CA LYS A 99 -11.86 8.89 -0.78
C LYS A 99 -10.48 8.47 -1.25
N LYS A 100 -10.25 8.57 -2.56
CA LYS A 100 -9.00 8.21 -3.25
C LYS A 100 -8.35 9.49 -3.78
N GLU A 101 -7.08 9.70 -3.48
CA GLU A 101 -6.32 10.89 -3.93
C GLU A 101 -4.90 10.47 -4.33
N THR A 102 -4.30 11.18 -5.28
CA THR A 102 -2.86 11.01 -5.61
C THR A 102 -2.01 11.75 -4.59
N ARG A 103 -0.81 11.23 -4.30
CA ARG A 103 0.15 11.89 -3.41
C ARG A 103 0.96 12.98 -4.11
#